data_AF-A0A4R5CFI5-F1
#
_entry.id   AF-A0A4R5CFI5-F1
#
_cell.length_a   1.000
_cell.length_b   1.000
_cell.length_c   1.000
_cell.angle_alpha   90.00
_cell.angle_beta   90.00
_cell.angle_gamma   90.00
#
_symmetry.space_group_name_H-M   'P 1'
#
loop_
_entity.id
_entity.type
_entity.pdbx_description
1 polymer ?
#
loop_
_entity_poly.entity_id
_entity_poly.type
_entity_poly.pdbx_seq_one_letter_code
_entity_poly.pdbx_strand_id
1 'polypeptide(L)'
;DLRNVFENTTDKIYGLSKLARWHEKVAQAEFKSFNTISRSIQNHYQTIVNYFDNRSTNASAESFNAKIKAFRSQFRGVRNIEFFLFRLTNIYA
;
A
#
# COMPACT_ATOMS: atom_id res chain seq x y z
N ASP A 1 5.16 -13.21 7.75
CA ASP A 1 3.78 -13.40 8.27
C ASP A 1 2.74 -12.59 7.51
N LEU A 2 2.67 -11.26 7.63
CA LEU A 2 1.61 -10.47 6.98
C LEU A 2 1.61 -10.54 5.44
N ARG A 3 2.79 -10.41 4.80
CA ARG A 3 2.94 -10.54 3.33
C ARG A 3 2.40 -11.86 2.79
N ASN A 4 2.65 -12.96 3.50
CA ASN A 4 2.20 -14.30 3.13
C ASN A 4 0.66 -14.38 3.10
N VAL A 5 -0.02 -13.64 3.99
CA VAL A 5 -1.50 -13.56 3.99
C VAL A 5 -2.02 -13.06 2.65
N PHE A 6 -1.42 -12.02 2.07
CA PHE A 6 -1.87 -11.41 0.82
C PHE A 6 -1.38 -12.13 -0.44
N GLU A 7 -0.21 -12.77 -0.40
CA GLU A 7 0.36 -13.49 -1.54
C GLU A 7 -0.28 -14.87 -1.74
N ASN A 8 -0.39 -15.66 -0.66
CA ASN A 8 -0.74 -17.07 -0.75
C ASN A 8 -2.19 -17.37 -0.34
N THR A 9 -3.01 -16.34 -0.05
CA THR A 9 -4.43 -16.53 0.27
C THR A 9 -5.27 -15.87 -0.81
N THR A 10 -6.06 -16.70 -1.49
CA THR A 10 -7.02 -16.30 -2.52
C THR A 10 -8.39 -16.02 -1.93
N ASP A 11 -8.80 -16.81 -0.94
CA ASP A 11 -10.12 -16.68 -0.34
C ASP A 11 -10.16 -15.60 0.76
N LYS A 12 -11.21 -14.79 0.70
CA LYS A 12 -11.43 -13.65 1.59
C LYS A 12 -11.60 -14.06 3.06
N ILE A 13 -12.31 -15.15 3.34
CA ILE A 13 -12.56 -15.65 4.70
C ILE A 13 -11.26 -16.20 5.30
N TYR A 14 -10.47 -16.94 4.53
CA TYR A 14 -9.16 -17.40 4.97
C TYR A 14 -8.18 -16.24 5.17
N GLY A 15 -8.23 -15.21 4.31
CA GLY A 15 -7.43 -13.98 4.45
C GLY A 15 -7.73 -13.24 5.75
N LEU A 16 -9.02 -13.07 6.04
CA LEU A 16 -9.52 -12.49 7.29
C LEU A 16 -9.05 -13.25 8.52
N SER A 17 -9.16 -14.58 8.49
CA SER A 17 -8.75 -15.45 9.60
C SER A 17 -7.26 -15.35 9.89
N LYS A 18 -6.43 -15.27 8.84
CA LYS A 18 -4.97 -15.10 8.98
C LYS A 18 -4.60 -13.69 9.48
N LEU A 19 -5.33 -12.65 9.06
CA LEU A 19 -5.15 -11.29 9.58
C LEU A 19 -5.50 -11.21 11.08
N ALA A 20 -6.58 -11.86 11.51
CA ALA A 20 -6.95 -11.94 12.92
C ALA A 20 -5.84 -12.59 13.77
N ARG A 21 -5.31 -13.74 13.33
CA ARG A 21 -4.14 -14.38 13.98
C ARG A 21 -2.91 -13.48 14.00
N TRP A 22 -2.67 -12.69 12.97
CA TRP A 22 -1.57 -11.74 12.96
C TRP A 22 -1.77 -10.63 14.00
N HIS A 23 -2.99 -10.09 14.14
CA HIS A 23 -3.32 -9.12 15.18
C HIS A 23 -3.08 -9.64 16.58
N GLU A 24 -3.48 -10.89 16.87
CA GLU A 24 -3.23 -11.54 18.17
C GLU A 24 -1.73 -11.65 18.45
N LYS A 25 -0.93 -12.09 17.47
CA LYS A 25 0.53 -12.16 17.62
C LYS A 25 1.16 -10.80 17.90
N VAL A 26 0.68 -9.74 17.24
CA VAL A 26 1.17 -8.37 17.47
C VAL A 26 0.83 -7.90 18.88
N ALA A 27 -0.39 -8.18 19.36
CA ALA A 27 -0.80 -7.83 20.71
C ALA A 27 0.07 -8.56 21.77
N GLN A 28 0.35 -9.86 21.54
CA GLN A 28 1.20 -10.67 22.42
C GLN A 28 2.67 -10.25 22.41
N ALA A 29 3.16 -9.65 21.32
CA ALA A 29 4.55 -9.23 21.21
C ALA A 29 4.86 -7.91 21.95
N GLU A 30 3.84 -7.21 22.48
CA GLU A 30 3.93 -6.00 23.32
C GLU A 30 4.72 -4.80 22.73
N PHE A 31 5.08 -4.85 21.45
CA PHE A 31 5.75 -3.75 20.77
C PHE A 31 4.77 -2.61 20.45
N LYS A 32 4.93 -1.46 21.12
CA LYS A 32 4.10 -0.26 20.91
C LYS A 32 4.01 0.17 19.45
N SER A 33 5.11 0.11 18.69
CA SER A 33 5.14 0.48 17.27
C SER A 33 4.23 -0.41 16.41
N PHE A 34 4.19 -1.72 16.66
CA PHE A 34 3.31 -2.63 15.95
C PHE A 34 1.86 -2.51 16.38
N ASN A 35 1.59 -2.11 17.63
CA ASN A 35 0.22 -1.81 18.08
C ASN A 35 -0.40 -0.61 17.36
N THR A 36 0.39 0.41 17.03
CA THR A 36 -0.08 1.54 16.19
C THR A 36 -0.43 1.07 14.78
N ILE A 37 0.43 0.25 14.16
CA ILE A 37 0.20 -0.32 12.82
C ILE A 37 -1.04 -1.21 12.81
N SER A 38 -1.16 -2.08 13.82
CA SER A 38 -2.32 -2.95 14.06
C SER A 38 -3.62 -2.14 14.14
N ARG A 39 -3.64 -1.05 14.92
CA ARG A 39 -4.81 -0.16 15.00
C ARG A 39 -5.16 0.49 13.66
N SER A 40 -4.17 0.92 12.89
CA SER A 40 -4.40 1.49 11.56
C SER A 40 -5.00 0.47 10.59
N ILE A 41 -4.51 -0.77 10.60
CA ILE A 41 -5.07 -1.87 9.81
C ILE A 41 -6.53 -2.14 10.20
N GLN A 42 -6.84 -2.18 11.50
CA GLN A 42 -8.22 -2.34 11.99
C GLN A 42 -9.15 -1.21 11.53
N ASN A 43 -8.68 0.05 11.56
CA ASN A 43 -9.48 1.19 11.11
C ASN A 43 -9.82 1.13 9.61
N HIS A 44 -8.98 0.47 8.80
CA HIS A 44 -9.15 0.36 7.35
C HIS A 44 -9.48 -1.06 6.90
N TYR A 45 -9.98 -1.91 7.80
CA TYR A 45 -10.15 -3.34 7.55
C TYR A 45 -11.03 -3.63 6.33
N GLN A 46 -12.14 -2.90 6.17
CA GLN A 46 -13.04 -3.07 5.03
C GLN A 46 -12.33 -2.85 3.69
N THR A 47 -11.53 -1.79 3.59
CA THR A 47 -10.77 -1.45 2.38
C THR A 47 -9.66 -2.47 2.11
N ILE A 48 -8.98 -2.92 3.16
CA ILE A 48 -7.90 -3.92 3.05
C ILE A 48 -8.45 -5.26 2.57
N VAL A 49 -9.62 -5.67 3.05
CA VAL A 49 -10.21 -6.96 2.70
C VAL A 49 -10.74 -6.96 1.26
N ASN A 50 -11.11 -5.81 0.70
CA ASN A 50 -11.47 -5.68 -0.72
C ASN A 50 -10.30 -6.08 -1.66
N TYR A 51 -9.06 -6.11 -1.17
CA TYR A 51 -7.93 -6.68 -1.93
C TYR A 51 -8.20 -8.11 -2.38
N PHE A 52 -8.88 -8.94 -1.57
CA PHE A 52 -9.13 -10.34 -1.91
C PHE A 52 -10.17 -10.52 -3.02
N ASP A 53 -10.96 -9.49 -3.33
CA ASP A 53 -11.98 -9.56 -4.39
C ASP A 53 -11.36 -9.34 -5.79
N ASN A 54 -10.50 -8.33 -5.95
CA ASN A 54 -9.93 -7.95 -7.26
C ASN A 54 -8.41 -8.15 -7.38
N ARG A 55 -7.70 -8.30 -6.25
CA ARG A 55 -6.24 -8.51 -6.15
C ARG A 55 -5.39 -7.55 -6.98
N SER A 56 -5.84 -6.32 -7.15
CA SER A 56 -5.09 -5.28 -7.86
C SER A 56 -3.73 -5.08 -7.21
N THR A 57 -2.67 -5.05 -8.04
CA THR A 57 -1.30 -4.85 -7.55
C THR A 57 -0.96 -3.37 -7.49
N ASN A 58 -0.15 -2.97 -6.51
CA ASN A 58 0.34 -1.60 -6.36
C ASN A 58 1.48 -1.25 -7.34
N ALA A 59 1.93 -2.22 -8.15
CA ALA A 59 3.14 -2.09 -8.97
C ALA A 59 3.08 -0.90 -9.96
N SER A 60 1.94 -0.71 -10.63
CA SER A 60 1.76 0.42 -11.55
C SER A 60 1.81 1.78 -10.83
N ALA A 61 1.20 1.88 -9.64
CA ALA A 61 1.23 3.09 -8.83
C ALA A 61 2.63 3.37 -8.26
N GLU A 62 3.36 2.34 -7.83
CA GLU A 62 4.76 2.44 -7.39
C GLU A 62 5.69 2.89 -8.51
N SER A 63 5.56 2.28 -9.69
CA SER A 63 6.31 2.65 -10.90
C SER A 63 6.02 4.10 -11.29
N PHE A 64 4.76 4.52 -11.27
CA PHE A 64 4.38 5.90 -11.55
C PHE A 64 4.99 6.88 -10.53
N ASN A 65 4.85 6.60 -9.23
CA ASN A 65 5.47 7.39 -8.18
C ASN A 65 7.00 7.48 -8.32
N ALA A 66 7.65 6.41 -8.75
CA ALA A 66 9.09 6.41 -9.04
C ALA A 66 9.44 7.34 -10.21
N LYS A 67 8.69 7.30 -11.32
CA LYS A 67 8.87 8.22 -12.45
C LYS A 67 8.67 9.68 -12.04
N ILE A 68 7.67 9.99 -11.21
CA ILE A 68 7.45 11.34 -10.67
C ILE A 68 8.63 11.79 -9.81
N LYS A 69 9.10 10.94 -8.90
CA LYS A 69 10.26 11.24 -8.04
C LYS A 69 11.51 11.52 -8.88
N ALA A 70 11.78 10.69 -9.89
CA ALA A 70 12.90 10.89 -10.81
C ALA A 70 12.80 12.22 -11.55
N PHE A 71 11.62 12.56 -12.08
CA PHE A 71 11.36 13.82 -12.74
C PHE A 71 11.61 15.02 -11.81
N ARG A 72 11.01 15.02 -10.60
CA ARG A 72 11.25 16.09 -9.61
C ARG A 72 12.72 16.25 -9.22
N SER A 73 13.46 15.14 -9.13
CA SER A 73 14.90 15.15 -8.82
C SER A 73 15.71 15.90 -9.88
N GLN A 74 15.44 15.63 -11.17
CA GLN A 74 16.12 16.29 -12.30
C GLN A 74 15.93 17.81 -12.29
N PHE A 75 14.74 18.29 -11.92
CA PHE A 75 14.40 19.72 -11.90
C PHE A 75 14.59 20.38 -10.53
N ARG A 76 15.17 19.65 -9.55
CA ARG A 76 15.36 20.10 -8.16
C ARG A 76 14.07 20.66 -7.53
N GLY A 77 12.97 19.95 -7.74
CA GLY A 77 11.63 20.33 -7.30
C GLY A 77 10.69 20.65 -8.47
N VAL A 78 9.61 21.38 -8.16
CA VAL A 78 8.60 21.80 -9.14
C VAL A 78 8.56 23.31 -9.13
N ARG A 79 9.23 23.93 -10.11
CA ARG A 79 9.30 25.40 -10.24
C ARG A 79 8.22 25.97 -11.15
N ASN A 80 7.81 25.20 -12.16
CA ASN A 80 6.74 25.56 -13.09
C ASN A 80 5.69 24.43 -13.06
N ILE A 81 4.50 24.75 -12.55
CA ILE A 81 3.41 23.79 -12.33
C ILE A 81 2.81 23.34 -13.67
N GLU A 82 2.59 24.27 -14.62
CA GLU A 82 2.04 23.95 -15.94
C GLU A 82 2.94 22.98 -16.70
N PHE A 83 4.25 23.24 -16.73
CA PHE A 83 5.23 22.35 -17.35
C PHE A 83 5.28 20.98 -16.65
N PHE A 84 5.18 20.97 -15.32
CA PHE A 84 5.15 19.73 -14.55
C PHE A 84 3.92 18.87 -14.88
N LEU A 85 2.73 19.48 -14.94
CA LEU A 85 1.50 18.81 -15.32
C LEU A 85 1.55 18.30 -16.76
N PHE A 86 2.05 19.11 -17.71
CA PHE A 86 2.26 18.69 -19.11
C PHE A 86 3.19 17.47 -19.22
N ARG A 87 4.26 17.41 -18.42
CA ARG A 87 5.17 16.26 -18.41
C ARG A 87 4.55 15.04 -17.71
N LEU A 88 3.75 15.25 -16.66
CA LEU A 88 3.05 14.16 -15.98
C LEU A 88 2.06 13.45 -16.90
N THR A 89 1.26 14.19 -17.68
CA THR A 89 0.31 13.59 -18.64
C THR A 89 1.03 12.74 -19.70
N ASN A 90 2.21 13.16 -20.13
CA ASN A 90 3.04 12.40 -21.08
C ASN A 90 3.75 11.17 -20.47
N ILE A 91 3.79 11.04 -19.14
CA ILE A 91 4.37 9.87 -18.45
C ILE A 91 3.30 8.81 -18.15
N TYR A 92 2.04 9.24 -18.07
CA TYR A 92 0.87 8.40 -17.82
C TYR A 92 0.33 7.74 -19.10
N ALA A 93 0.50 8.38 -20.26
CA ALA A 93 0.31 7.77 -21.59
C ALA A 93 1.39 6.72 -21.89
#